data_AF-A0A2P6NPY3-F1
#
_entry.id   AF-A0A2P6NPY3-F1
#
_cell.length_a   1.000
_cell.length_b   1.000
_cell.length_c   1.000
_cell.angle_alpha   90.00
_cell.angle_beta   90.00
_cell.angle_gamma   90.00
#
_symmetry.space_group_name_H-M   'P 1'
#
loop_
_entity.id
_entity.type
_entity.pdbx_description
1 polymer ?
#
loop_
_entity_poly.entity_id
_entity_poly.type
_entity_poly.pdbx_seq_one_letter_code
_entity_poly.pdbx_strand_id
1 'polypeptide(L)'
;MQQLPSDLWREVFSFLSTPDLCVPCFISSTLRDAAVSNLNTRFTDSIQWWKRRKQLPTYNQEIVKWWLSAIRQTSKGEVLEATSRDQLEIVELLGWDDAGLSLRDQLLLAKEVDILPKKVEWGLVNILIKAITHGSKRIITACHQREDITKTLAGFGLKKLILNDAFVREEENLEMIQWLSSEGDIEGLPSVTWPPTTISFLMNTRGNRFATRGHRDTLTWLFQRITVDDILGSKLYSGAGEGGRLDMIMWLEERKIPCNIAHLNLSSFVSSLSIFQWALQVMNYCRENGFGLPNVNVLSSIAVANPSFDAFQLAIDQGYITIDTLPDVHHRASEYTQLGILKWLHERGVLCPRITKQMMGFDNLGILQWLEDIGYTMDEQHTGSSDVKEIDSTKNDLAAGFNKADEEVYDVLIEESSRGIFNVSSLEHLLQRKWKKSEGEVQMWFNRDLKDITKQWLQHLWTYGI
;
A
#
# COMPACT_ATOMS: atom_id res chain seq x y z
N MET A 1 -17.96 38.18 1.62
CA MET A 1 -16.98 37.21 1.08
C MET A 1 -15.94 36.99 2.16
N GLN A 2 -15.73 35.75 2.58
CA GLN A 2 -14.67 35.42 3.55
C GLN A 2 -13.33 35.35 2.81
N GLN A 3 -12.31 36.05 3.29
CA GLN A 3 -10.95 35.93 2.78
C GLN A 3 -10.42 34.54 3.14
N LEU A 4 -9.91 33.81 2.15
CA LEU A 4 -9.26 32.52 2.37
C LEU A 4 -7.91 32.72 3.10
N PRO A 5 -7.47 31.77 3.94
CA PRO A 5 -6.21 31.89 4.70
C PRO A 5 -5.00 32.08 3.78
N SER A 6 -3.99 32.85 4.22
CA SER A 6 -2.73 33.07 3.48
C SER A 6 -1.96 31.78 3.20
N ASP A 7 -2.17 30.76 4.03
CA ASP A 7 -1.31 29.57 4.11
C ASP A 7 -1.74 28.49 3.11
N LEU A 8 -3.03 28.50 2.73
CA LEU A 8 -3.61 27.77 1.59
C LEU A 8 -2.75 27.96 0.33
N TRP A 9 -2.29 29.19 0.16
CA TRP A 9 -1.59 29.64 -1.03
C TRP A 9 -0.18 29.07 -1.12
N ARG A 10 0.49 28.74 0.00
CA ARG A 10 1.85 28.19 -0.05
C ARG A 10 1.89 26.77 -0.60
N GLU A 11 0.91 25.94 -0.26
CA GLU A 11 0.84 24.55 -0.74
C GLU A 11 0.30 24.47 -2.17
N VAL A 12 -0.74 25.24 -2.50
CA VAL A 12 -1.29 25.31 -3.87
C VAL A 12 -0.31 25.99 -4.84
N PHE A 13 0.38 27.07 -4.42
CA PHE A 13 1.32 27.82 -5.25
C PHE A 13 2.77 27.35 -5.23
N SER A 14 3.13 26.33 -4.44
CA SER A 14 4.44 25.65 -4.62
C SER A 14 4.64 25.13 -6.06
N PHE A 15 3.57 25.10 -6.87
CA PHE A 15 3.56 24.68 -8.26
C PHE A 15 3.23 25.79 -9.28
N LEU A 16 2.92 27.02 -8.86
CA LEU A 16 2.61 28.15 -9.76
C LEU A 16 3.72 29.19 -9.69
N SER A 17 4.16 29.71 -10.85
CA SER A 17 5.12 30.81 -10.86
C SER A 17 4.45 32.06 -10.28
N THR A 18 5.05 32.61 -9.23
CA THR A 18 4.54 33.70 -8.40
C THR A 18 4.27 35.07 -9.05
N PRO A 19 4.73 35.43 -10.27
CA PRO A 19 4.52 36.79 -10.80
C PRO A 19 3.06 37.15 -11.17
N ASP A 20 2.17 36.19 -11.43
CA ASP A 20 0.89 36.47 -12.12
C ASP A 20 -0.36 36.49 -11.22
N LEU A 21 -0.21 36.49 -9.89
CA LEU A 21 -1.34 36.28 -8.97
C LEU A 21 -1.70 37.54 -8.17
N CYS A 22 -2.83 38.17 -8.54
CA CYS A 22 -3.40 39.36 -7.91
C CYS A 22 -4.56 39.02 -6.94
N VAL A 23 -4.78 39.80 -5.87
CA VAL A 23 -5.88 39.61 -4.89
C VAL A 23 -7.31 39.59 -5.49
N PRO A 24 -7.60 40.24 -6.64
CA PRO A 24 -8.87 40.06 -7.35
C PRO A 24 -8.99 38.74 -8.16
N CYS A 25 -7.89 38.04 -8.42
CA CYS A 25 -7.83 36.88 -9.29
C CYS A 25 -8.50 35.63 -8.65
N PHE A 26 -8.82 35.67 -7.36
CA PHE A 26 -9.23 34.53 -6.52
C PHE A 26 -10.71 34.12 -6.62
N ILE A 27 -11.50 34.81 -7.44
CA ILE A 27 -12.91 34.47 -7.73
C ILE A 27 -13.11 34.22 -9.24
N SER A 28 -12.07 34.44 -10.04
CA SER A 28 -12.17 34.35 -11.49
C SER A 28 -11.97 32.91 -11.96
N SER A 29 -12.75 32.50 -12.96
CA SER A 29 -12.46 31.30 -13.77
C SER A 29 -11.00 31.27 -14.23
N THR A 30 -10.36 32.44 -14.39
CA THR A 30 -8.94 32.60 -14.73
C THR A 30 -7.98 31.85 -13.79
N LEU A 31 -8.20 31.86 -12.46
CA LEU A 31 -7.28 31.17 -11.53
C LEU A 31 -7.46 29.65 -11.63
N ARG A 32 -8.70 29.19 -11.73
CA ARG A 32 -9.01 27.77 -11.98
C ARG A 32 -8.36 27.33 -13.29
N ASP A 33 -8.58 28.08 -14.37
CA ASP A 33 -8.09 27.75 -15.70
C ASP A 33 -6.55 27.81 -15.76
N ALA A 34 -5.91 28.75 -15.05
CA ALA A 34 -4.46 28.82 -14.91
C ALA A 34 -3.88 27.66 -14.07
N ALA A 35 -4.52 27.30 -12.96
CA ALA A 35 -4.11 26.15 -12.14
C ALA A 35 -4.26 24.83 -12.92
N VAL A 36 -5.41 24.63 -13.58
CA VAL A 36 -5.67 23.50 -14.48
C VAL A 36 -4.63 23.45 -15.60
N SER A 37 -4.37 24.58 -16.27
CA SER A 37 -3.38 24.66 -17.35
C SER A 37 -1.95 24.34 -16.87
N ASN A 38 -1.53 24.85 -15.71
CA ASN A 38 -0.19 24.59 -15.17
C ASN A 38 -0.03 23.12 -14.73
N LEU A 39 -1.07 22.54 -14.11
CA LEU A 39 -1.08 21.14 -13.72
C LEU A 39 -1.05 20.20 -14.93
N ASN A 40 -1.68 20.59 -16.05
CA ASN A 40 -1.70 19.85 -17.30
C ASN A 40 -0.39 19.95 -18.09
N THR A 41 0.37 21.06 -17.97
CA THR A 41 1.59 21.30 -18.75
C THR A 41 2.84 20.67 -18.15
N ARG A 42 2.89 20.44 -16.83
CA ARG A 42 4.06 19.87 -16.15
C ARG A 42 4.18 18.35 -16.22
N PHE A 43 3.12 17.64 -16.59
CA PHE A 43 3.08 16.18 -16.57
C PHE A 43 2.47 15.68 -17.87
N THR A 44 3.33 15.32 -18.82
CA THR A 44 2.95 14.89 -20.19
C THR A 44 2.28 13.51 -20.22
N ASP A 45 2.52 12.67 -19.22
CA ASP A 45 2.11 11.26 -19.25
C ASP A 45 0.69 11.02 -18.70
N SER A 46 0.05 12.05 -18.15
CA SER A 46 -1.39 12.04 -17.88
C SER A 46 -1.84 13.46 -17.63
N ILE A 47 -2.47 14.07 -18.63
CA ILE A 47 -3.03 15.43 -18.58
C ILE A 47 -4.04 15.61 -17.43
N GLN A 48 -4.40 14.57 -16.67
CA GLN A 48 -5.30 14.63 -15.51
C GLN A 48 -4.80 13.90 -14.25
N TRP A 49 -3.50 13.59 -14.12
CA TRP A 49 -2.97 12.88 -12.94
C TRP A 49 -3.39 13.54 -11.61
N TRP A 50 -3.40 14.88 -11.58
CA TRP A 50 -3.72 15.68 -10.42
C TRP A 50 -5.20 15.62 -10.03
N LYS A 51 -6.10 15.32 -10.98
CA LYS A 51 -7.53 15.12 -10.66
C LYS A 51 -7.79 13.84 -9.88
N ARG A 52 -6.86 12.89 -9.88
CA ARG A 52 -7.12 11.55 -9.33
C ARG A 52 -6.13 11.12 -8.26
N ARG A 53 -4.86 11.47 -8.45
CA ARG A 53 -3.76 11.04 -7.57
C ARG A 53 -3.31 12.10 -6.59
N LYS A 54 -3.51 13.38 -6.92
CA LYS A 54 -3.12 14.46 -6.02
C LYS A 54 -4.18 14.64 -4.96
N GLN A 55 -3.82 14.29 -3.73
CA GLN A 55 -4.59 14.61 -2.54
C GLN A 55 -4.65 16.13 -2.38
N LEU A 56 -5.86 16.70 -2.34
CA LEU A 56 -6.05 18.11 -2.07
C LEU A 56 -6.01 18.37 -0.56
N PRO A 57 -5.63 19.59 -0.15
CA PRO A 57 -5.60 19.95 1.26
C PRO A 57 -6.95 19.77 1.95
N THR A 58 -6.93 19.08 3.08
CA THR A 58 -8.12 18.82 3.91
C THR A 58 -8.05 19.51 5.27
N TYR A 59 -7.07 20.40 5.54
CA TYR A 59 -6.93 21.00 6.88
C TYR A 59 -7.89 22.15 7.18
N ASN A 60 -8.65 22.65 6.21
CA ASN A 60 -9.56 23.79 6.39
C ASN A 60 -10.86 23.58 5.61
N GLN A 61 -11.99 23.79 6.27
CA GLN A 61 -13.30 23.52 5.71
C GLN A 61 -13.66 24.42 4.51
N GLU A 62 -13.26 25.70 4.52
CA GLU A 62 -13.53 26.63 3.41
C GLU A 62 -12.70 26.28 2.16
N ILE A 63 -11.47 25.80 2.36
CA ILE A 63 -10.65 25.24 1.27
C ILE A 63 -11.35 24.05 0.63
N VAL A 64 -11.86 23.14 1.45
CA VAL A 64 -12.58 21.95 0.99
C VAL A 64 -13.84 22.30 0.22
N LYS A 65 -14.67 23.22 0.74
CA LYS A 65 -15.85 23.72 0.01
C LYS A 65 -15.48 24.31 -1.35
N TRP A 66 -14.42 25.12 -1.40
CA TRP A 66 -13.97 25.74 -2.63
C TRP A 66 -13.59 24.69 -3.68
N TRP A 67 -12.69 23.75 -3.37
CA TRP A 67 -12.26 22.78 -4.38
C TRP A 67 -13.34 21.77 -4.75
N LEU A 68 -14.25 21.42 -3.83
CA LEU A 68 -15.43 20.61 -4.16
C LEU A 68 -16.31 21.28 -5.23
N SER A 69 -16.48 22.61 -5.12
CA SER A 69 -17.29 23.38 -6.07
C SER A 69 -16.58 23.71 -7.38
N ALA A 70 -15.25 23.87 -7.35
CA ALA A 70 -14.50 24.50 -8.43
C ALA A 70 -13.54 23.55 -9.18
N ILE A 71 -13.11 22.46 -8.55
CA ILE A 71 -12.05 21.58 -9.07
C ILE A 71 -12.57 20.19 -9.38
N ARG A 72 -12.99 19.42 -8.37
CA ARG A 72 -13.41 18.02 -8.53
C ARG A 72 -14.16 17.48 -7.30
N GLN A 73 -14.74 16.30 -7.48
CA GLN A 73 -15.34 15.52 -6.40
C GLN A 73 -14.28 14.99 -5.41
N THR A 74 -14.75 14.62 -4.22
CA THR A 74 -13.98 13.99 -3.15
C THR A 74 -13.26 12.73 -3.64
N SER A 75 -12.03 12.54 -3.17
CA SER A 75 -11.31 11.28 -3.28
C SER A 75 -11.22 10.58 -1.92
N LYS A 76 -11.07 9.25 -1.95
CA LYS A 76 -10.76 8.42 -0.78
C LYS A 76 -9.61 8.98 0.06
N GLY A 77 -8.54 9.41 -0.61
CA GLY A 77 -7.34 9.92 0.06
C GLY A 77 -7.62 11.14 0.93
N GLU A 78 -8.51 12.03 0.49
CA GLU A 78 -8.92 13.22 1.27
C GLU A 78 -9.76 12.83 2.48
N VAL A 79 -10.73 11.94 2.33
CA VAL A 79 -11.57 11.48 3.45
C VAL A 79 -10.72 10.79 4.51
N LEU A 80 -9.83 9.89 4.09
CA LEU A 80 -8.96 9.16 5.01
C LEU A 80 -7.93 10.06 5.69
N GLU A 81 -7.51 11.16 5.05
CA GLU A 81 -6.64 12.16 5.65
C GLU A 81 -7.36 13.02 6.68
N ALA A 82 -8.54 13.57 6.34
CA ALA A 82 -9.37 14.29 7.29
C ALA A 82 -9.70 13.40 8.51
N THR A 83 -9.98 12.12 8.25
CA THR A 83 -10.17 11.10 9.28
C THR A 83 -8.92 10.95 10.16
N SER A 84 -7.73 10.85 9.57
CA SER A 84 -6.47 10.70 10.30
C SER A 84 -6.14 11.86 11.23
N ARG A 85 -6.66 13.06 10.90
CA ARG A 85 -6.49 14.30 11.66
C ARG A 85 -7.64 14.58 12.64
N ASP A 86 -8.58 13.64 12.78
CA ASP A 86 -9.79 13.75 13.61
C ASP A 86 -10.66 14.99 13.28
N GLN A 87 -10.72 15.35 11.99
CA GLN A 87 -11.44 16.52 11.48
C GLN A 87 -12.88 16.16 11.06
N LEU A 88 -13.73 15.93 12.06
CA LEU A 88 -15.12 15.49 11.87
C LEU A 88 -15.89 16.38 10.89
N GLU A 89 -15.79 17.71 11.05
CA GLU A 89 -16.49 18.69 10.20
C GLU A 89 -16.16 18.54 8.72
N ILE A 90 -14.94 18.10 8.41
CA ILE A 90 -14.46 17.92 7.05
C ILE A 90 -14.89 16.56 6.51
N VAL A 91 -14.90 15.51 7.34
CA VAL A 91 -15.49 14.22 6.96
C VAL A 91 -16.98 14.36 6.67
N GLU A 92 -17.74 15.12 7.46
CA GLU A 92 -19.16 15.44 7.18
C GLU A 92 -19.34 16.13 5.83
N LEU A 93 -18.44 17.05 5.50
CA LEU A 93 -18.48 17.81 4.25
C LEU A 93 -18.11 16.93 3.04
N LEU A 94 -17.12 16.05 3.20
CA LEU A 94 -16.61 15.19 2.14
C LEU A 94 -17.51 13.98 1.86
N GLY A 95 -18.28 13.54 2.86
CA GLY A 95 -19.16 12.36 2.80
C GLY A 95 -18.59 11.14 3.51
N TRP A 96 -19.49 10.27 3.99
CA TRP A 96 -19.16 9.04 4.74
C TRP A 96 -19.01 7.80 3.86
N ASP A 97 -19.44 7.89 2.61
CA ASP A 97 -19.34 6.85 1.59
C ASP A 97 -19.15 7.47 0.20
N ASP A 98 -19.00 6.60 -0.79
CA ASP A 98 -18.84 6.94 -2.21
C ASP A 98 -20.18 6.97 -2.98
N ALA A 99 -21.32 6.89 -2.28
CA ALA A 99 -22.63 6.86 -2.93
C ALA A 99 -22.96 8.17 -3.69
N GLY A 100 -22.28 9.26 -3.33
CA GLY A 100 -22.36 10.55 -4.02
C GLY A 100 -21.48 10.70 -5.26
N LEU A 101 -20.58 9.75 -5.54
CA LEU A 101 -19.66 9.85 -6.68
C LEU A 101 -20.35 9.54 -8.01
N SER A 102 -19.88 10.19 -9.08
CA SER A 102 -20.26 9.77 -10.43
C SER A 102 -19.73 8.35 -10.72
N LEU A 103 -20.46 7.56 -11.50
CA LEU A 103 -20.03 6.20 -11.81
C LEU A 103 -18.68 6.15 -12.53
N ARG A 104 -18.38 7.13 -13.37
CA ARG A 104 -17.08 7.24 -14.02
C ARG A 104 -15.97 7.38 -12.97
N ASP A 105 -16.19 8.20 -11.94
CA ASP A 105 -15.21 8.35 -10.86
C ASP A 105 -15.08 7.05 -10.05
N GLN A 106 -16.20 6.32 -9.84
CA GLN A 106 -16.18 4.99 -9.21
C GLN A 106 -15.36 3.95 -9.99
N LEU A 107 -15.38 4.01 -11.34
CA LEU A 107 -14.62 3.07 -12.17
C LEU A 107 -13.12 3.37 -12.18
N LEU A 108 -12.76 4.64 -12.11
CA LEU A 108 -11.38 5.07 -12.12
C LEU A 108 -10.66 4.73 -10.81
N LEU A 109 -11.38 4.71 -9.70
CA LEU A 109 -10.85 4.43 -8.37
C LEU A 109 -10.90 2.92 -8.02
N ALA A 110 -11.77 2.13 -8.66
CA ALA A 110 -11.81 0.66 -8.51
C ALA A 110 -10.52 -0.08 -8.95
N LYS A 111 -9.65 0.56 -9.75
CA LYS A 111 -8.46 -0.06 -10.34
C LYS A 111 -7.26 -0.23 -9.37
N GLU A 112 -7.25 0.45 -8.22
CA GLU A 112 -6.05 0.44 -7.35
C GLU A 112 -5.90 -0.81 -6.44
N VAL A 113 -6.80 -1.79 -6.49
CA VAL A 113 -6.69 -3.01 -5.65
C VAL A 113 -7.01 -4.28 -6.45
N ASP A 114 -6.00 -4.86 -7.08
CA ASP A 114 -6.07 -5.98 -8.03
C ASP A 114 -6.57 -7.35 -7.51
N ILE A 115 -7.08 -7.47 -6.28
CA ILE A 115 -7.25 -8.81 -5.68
C ILE A 115 -8.71 -9.20 -5.36
N LEU A 116 -9.69 -8.30 -5.32
CA LEU A 116 -11.09 -8.72 -5.08
C LEU A 116 -12.14 -7.81 -5.74
N PRO A 117 -13.12 -8.39 -6.47
CA PRO A 117 -14.28 -7.65 -6.94
C PRO A 117 -15.22 -7.45 -5.75
N LYS A 118 -15.04 -6.37 -4.99
CA LYS A 118 -16.08 -5.85 -4.07
C LYS A 118 -15.82 -4.39 -3.69
N LYS A 119 -16.56 -3.52 -4.41
CA LYS A 119 -17.50 -2.52 -3.91
C LYS A 119 -17.07 -1.67 -2.70
N VAL A 120 -17.25 -0.36 -2.89
CA VAL A 120 -17.11 0.75 -1.94
C VAL A 120 -15.65 1.14 -1.73
N GLU A 121 -15.24 2.21 -2.42
CA GLU A 121 -13.88 2.75 -2.38
C GLU A 121 -13.52 3.23 -0.98
N TRP A 122 -14.46 3.94 -0.36
CA TRP A 122 -14.52 4.15 1.07
C TRP A 122 -15.97 4.14 1.54
N GLY A 123 -16.19 3.51 2.68
CA GLY A 123 -17.43 3.62 3.42
C GLY A 123 -17.13 3.75 4.90
N LEU A 124 -18.17 3.67 5.71
CA LEU A 124 -18.07 3.78 7.17
C LEU A 124 -17.00 2.84 7.75
N VAL A 125 -16.87 1.61 7.23
CA VAL A 125 -15.83 0.64 7.65
C VAL A 125 -14.42 1.17 7.38
N ASN A 126 -14.16 1.77 6.21
CA ASN A 126 -12.83 2.29 5.87
C ASN A 126 -12.46 3.50 6.74
N ILE A 127 -13.42 4.41 6.94
CA ILE A 127 -13.28 5.58 7.81
C ILE A 127 -13.01 5.13 9.23
N LEU A 128 -13.80 4.20 9.76
CA LEU A 128 -13.63 3.65 11.09
C LEU A 128 -12.26 2.97 11.26
N ILE A 129 -11.83 2.14 10.30
CA ILE A 129 -10.51 1.49 10.34
C ILE A 129 -9.39 2.54 10.40
N LYS A 130 -9.48 3.59 9.56
CA LYS A 130 -8.49 4.67 9.53
C LYS A 130 -8.52 5.49 10.83
N ALA A 131 -9.70 5.78 11.37
CA ALA A 131 -9.90 6.50 12.61
C ALA A 131 -9.28 5.76 13.80
N ILE A 132 -9.59 4.46 13.95
CA ILE A 132 -8.99 3.61 15.00
C ILE A 132 -7.47 3.58 14.86
N THR A 133 -6.97 3.42 13.64
CA THR A 133 -5.54 3.40 13.37
C THR A 133 -4.83 4.69 13.83
N HIS A 134 -5.48 5.86 13.72
CA HIS A 134 -4.89 7.15 14.07
C HIS A 134 -5.31 7.65 15.45
N GLY A 135 -6.15 6.91 16.18
CA GLY A 135 -6.68 7.36 17.46
C GLY A 135 -7.68 8.52 17.35
N SER A 136 -8.39 8.64 16.23
CA SER A 136 -9.33 9.73 15.94
C SER A 136 -10.65 9.56 16.71
N LYS A 137 -10.65 9.91 17.99
CA LYS A 137 -11.74 9.63 18.94
C LYS A 137 -13.08 10.24 18.51
N ARG A 138 -13.09 11.48 17.97
CA ARG A 138 -14.31 12.15 17.53
C ARG A 138 -14.93 11.42 16.35
N ILE A 139 -14.11 11.02 15.37
CA ILE A 139 -14.58 10.22 14.22
C ILE A 139 -15.09 8.85 14.67
N ILE A 140 -14.39 8.15 15.57
CA ILE A 140 -14.83 6.83 16.08
C ILE A 140 -16.21 6.94 16.74
N THR A 141 -16.41 7.96 17.57
CA THR A 141 -17.70 8.24 18.22
C THR A 141 -18.78 8.57 17.19
N ALA A 142 -18.45 9.40 16.19
CA ALA A 142 -19.37 9.75 15.10
C ALA A 142 -19.73 8.55 14.22
N CYS A 143 -18.82 7.59 14.02
CA CYS A 143 -19.12 6.32 13.38
C CYS A 143 -20.11 5.51 14.22
N HIS A 144 -19.86 5.37 15.53
CA HIS A 144 -20.72 4.63 16.45
C HIS A 144 -22.14 5.19 16.56
N GLN A 145 -22.29 6.51 16.50
CA GLN A 145 -23.59 7.17 16.50
C GLN A 145 -24.40 6.89 15.22
N ARG A 146 -23.74 6.69 14.09
CA ARG A 146 -24.39 6.38 12.80
C ARG A 146 -24.76 4.92 12.68
N GLU A 147 -23.84 4.06 13.08
CA GLU A 147 -24.00 2.62 13.03
C GLU A 147 -23.25 2.00 14.20
N ASP A 148 -23.86 0.99 14.83
CA ASP A 148 -23.21 0.24 15.89
C ASP A 148 -21.92 -0.41 15.37
N ILE A 149 -20.77 0.14 15.78
CA ILE A 149 -19.46 -0.29 15.31
C ILE A 149 -19.18 -1.77 15.56
N THR A 150 -19.83 -2.41 16.55
CA THR A 150 -19.68 -3.86 16.76
C THR A 150 -20.25 -4.64 15.59
N LYS A 151 -21.36 -4.18 15.01
CA LYS A 151 -21.99 -4.76 13.82
C LYS A 151 -21.18 -4.43 12.58
N THR A 152 -20.73 -3.18 12.45
CA THR A 152 -19.91 -2.72 11.33
C THR A 152 -18.57 -3.45 11.23
N LEU A 153 -17.95 -3.77 12.38
CA LEU A 153 -16.70 -4.53 12.45
C LEU A 153 -16.89 -6.03 12.67
N ALA A 154 -18.12 -6.52 12.81
CA ALA A 154 -18.37 -7.95 12.98
C ALA A 154 -17.78 -8.76 11.82
N GLY A 155 -17.12 -9.88 12.14
CA GLY A 155 -16.55 -10.80 11.16
C GLY A 155 -15.35 -10.23 10.40
N PHE A 156 -15.56 -9.82 9.15
CA PHE A 156 -14.48 -9.43 8.23
C PHE A 156 -13.87 -8.06 8.58
N GLY A 157 -14.65 -7.14 9.14
CA GLY A 157 -14.20 -5.78 9.47
C GLY A 157 -13.09 -5.75 10.52
N LEU A 158 -13.27 -6.45 11.65
CA LEU A 158 -12.27 -6.54 12.72
C LEU A 158 -11.00 -7.25 12.23
N LYS A 159 -11.14 -8.31 11.43
CA LYS A 159 -9.99 -8.97 10.80
C LYS A 159 -9.24 -8.01 9.89
N LYS A 160 -9.96 -7.24 9.06
CA LYS A 160 -9.38 -6.23 8.15
C LYS A 160 -8.69 -5.10 8.92
N LEU A 161 -9.24 -4.65 10.05
CA LEU A 161 -8.63 -3.68 10.95
C LEU A 161 -7.30 -4.21 11.49
N ILE A 162 -7.32 -5.38 12.11
CA ILE A 162 -6.14 -5.98 12.73
C ILE A 162 -5.11 -6.35 11.67
N LEU A 163 -5.54 -6.77 10.47
CA LEU A 163 -4.69 -7.01 9.31
C LEU A 163 -4.32 -5.73 8.54
N ASN A 164 -4.64 -4.53 9.02
CA ASN A 164 -4.11 -3.33 8.42
C ASN A 164 -2.70 -3.05 8.96
N ASP A 165 -1.69 -2.97 8.09
CA ASP A 165 -0.32 -2.66 8.53
C ASP A 165 -0.22 -1.29 9.20
N ALA A 166 -1.08 -0.34 8.82
CA ALA A 166 -1.10 0.96 9.44
C ALA A 166 -1.54 0.89 10.91
N PHE A 167 -2.26 -0.16 11.34
CA PHE A 167 -2.73 -0.31 12.72
C PHE A 167 -1.58 -0.30 13.73
N VAL A 168 -0.42 -0.88 13.37
CA VAL A 168 0.81 -0.81 14.15
C VAL A 168 1.70 0.29 13.55
N ARG A 169 1.40 1.54 13.94
CA ARG A 169 2.10 2.75 13.47
C ARG A 169 3.55 2.80 13.95
N GLU A 170 4.31 3.79 13.49
CA GLU A 170 5.59 4.14 14.12
C GLU A 170 5.37 4.52 15.59
N GLU A 171 4.38 5.37 15.83
CA GLU A 171 3.96 5.79 17.16
C GLU A 171 3.12 4.70 17.83
N GLU A 172 3.43 4.44 19.08
CA GLU A 172 2.71 3.48 19.91
C GLU A 172 1.34 4.03 20.30
N ASN A 173 0.27 3.25 20.07
CA ASN A 173 -1.11 3.64 20.37
C ASN A 173 -1.77 2.67 21.34
N LEU A 174 -1.23 2.61 22.56
CA LEU A 174 -1.69 1.70 23.61
C LEU A 174 -3.17 1.94 23.98
N GLU A 175 -3.64 3.19 23.98
CA GLU A 175 -5.04 3.51 24.29
C GLU A 175 -6.03 2.82 23.35
N MET A 176 -5.77 2.81 22.03
CA MET A 176 -6.67 2.13 21.08
C MET A 176 -6.63 0.62 21.25
N ILE A 177 -5.49 0.06 21.66
CA ILE A 177 -5.36 -1.38 21.93
C ILE A 177 -6.14 -1.77 23.18
N GLN A 178 -6.08 -0.95 24.24
CA GLN A 178 -6.86 -1.10 25.47
C GLN A 178 -8.37 -0.97 25.22
N TRP A 179 -8.75 -0.02 24.35
CA TRP A 179 -10.14 0.12 23.94
C TRP A 179 -10.64 -1.12 23.17
N LEU A 180 -9.82 -1.67 22.26
CA LEU A 180 -10.14 -2.89 21.50
C LEU A 180 -10.17 -4.17 22.35
N SER A 181 -9.67 -4.13 23.58
CA SER A 181 -9.80 -5.23 24.55
C SER A 181 -11.00 -5.10 25.48
N SER A 182 -11.79 -4.02 25.37
CA SER A 182 -12.87 -3.71 26.32
C SER A 182 -12.39 -3.57 27.77
N GLU A 183 -11.13 -3.15 27.97
CA GLU A 183 -10.55 -2.98 29.30
C GLU A 183 -10.44 -1.51 29.64
N GLY A 184 -11.52 -0.99 30.23
CA GLY A 184 -11.60 0.39 30.71
C GLY A 184 -12.39 1.30 29.79
N ASP A 185 -13.04 2.29 30.42
CA ASP A 185 -13.64 3.41 29.71
C ASP A 185 -12.51 4.36 29.32
N ILE A 186 -12.12 4.33 28.05
CA ILE A 186 -11.17 5.29 27.50
C ILE A 186 -11.92 6.59 27.20
N GLU A 187 -11.51 7.68 27.82
CA GLU A 187 -12.14 8.99 27.65
C GLU A 187 -12.24 9.38 26.16
N GLY A 188 -13.45 9.76 25.74
CA GLY A 188 -13.76 10.17 24.37
C GLY A 188 -14.04 9.03 23.39
N LEU A 189 -14.00 7.78 23.83
CA LEU A 189 -14.39 6.62 23.02
C LEU A 189 -15.74 6.03 23.48
N PRO A 190 -16.52 5.44 22.56
CA PRO A 190 -17.76 4.77 22.94
C PRO A 190 -17.48 3.48 23.72
N SER A 191 -18.35 3.15 24.67
CA SER A 191 -18.29 1.89 25.42
C SER A 191 -18.72 0.74 24.52
N VAL A 192 -17.79 -0.18 24.24
CA VAL A 192 -17.97 -1.26 23.27
C VAL A 192 -17.42 -2.57 23.82
N THR A 193 -18.23 -3.63 23.69
CA THR A 193 -17.83 -4.99 24.03
C THR A 193 -17.29 -5.70 22.79
N TRP A 194 -15.98 -5.90 22.74
CA TRP A 194 -15.31 -6.65 21.68
C TRP A 194 -15.33 -8.16 21.96
N PRO A 195 -15.22 -9.01 20.93
CA PRO A 195 -15.05 -10.44 21.13
C PRO A 195 -13.83 -10.74 22.02
N PRO A 196 -13.90 -11.65 23.01
CA PRO A 196 -12.75 -11.99 23.87
C PRO A 196 -11.53 -12.49 23.09
N THR A 197 -11.73 -13.03 21.88
CA THR A 197 -10.66 -13.50 21.01
C THR A 197 -9.86 -12.37 20.34
N THR A 198 -10.26 -11.11 20.49
CA THR A 198 -9.64 -9.96 19.83
C THR A 198 -8.18 -9.79 20.22
N ILE A 199 -7.84 -9.90 21.51
CA ILE A 199 -6.46 -9.75 22.00
C ILE A 199 -5.56 -10.87 21.49
N SER A 200 -6.03 -12.12 21.60
CA SER A 200 -5.27 -13.28 21.11
C SER A 200 -5.07 -13.21 19.59
N PHE A 201 -6.11 -12.83 18.84
CA PHE A 201 -6.01 -12.67 17.40
C PHE A 201 -5.07 -11.52 17.01
N LEU A 202 -5.14 -10.38 17.72
CA LEU A 202 -4.21 -9.26 17.56
C LEU A 202 -2.77 -9.71 17.79
N MET A 203 -2.48 -10.38 18.91
CA MET A 203 -1.12 -10.82 19.22
C MET A 203 -0.59 -11.85 18.23
N ASN A 204 -1.38 -12.85 17.87
CA ASN A 204 -0.95 -13.89 16.92
C ASN A 204 -0.67 -13.34 15.52
N THR A 205 -1.36 -12.26 15.13
CA THR A 205 -1.31 -11.66 13.80
C THR A 205 -0.31 -10.50 13.72
N ARG A 206 -0.16 -9.72 14.80
CA ARG A 206 0.55 -8.44 14.81
C ARG A 206 1.63 -8.33 15.89
N GLY A 207 1.82 -9.34 16.74
CA GLY A 207 2.88 -9.36 17.75
C GLY A 207 4.25 -9.00 17.17
N ASN A 208 4.62 -9.62 16.05
CA ASN A 208 5.89 -9.33 15.36
C ASN A 208 6.01 -7.85 14.93
N ARG A 209 4.92 -7.22 14.49
CA ARG A 209 4.93 -5.79 14.09
C ARG A 209 5.15 -4.88 15.29
N PHE A 210 4.56 -5.17 16.46
CA PHE A 210 4.84 -4.42 17.69
C PHE A 210 6.33 -4.51 18.06
N ALA A 211 6.93 -5.69 17.93
CA ALA A 211 8.36 -5.88 18.16
C ALA A 211 9.21 -5.15 17.10
N THR A 212 8.80 -5.18 15.83
CA THR A 212 9.44 -4.44 14.71
C THR A 212 9.52 -2.95 15.01
N ARG A 213 8.45 -2.38 15.57
CA ARG A 213 8.36 -0.95 15.90
C ARG A 213 8.92 -0.60 17.28
N GLY A 214 9.24 -1.60 18.10
CA GLY A 214 9.76 -1.37 19.44
C GLY A 214 8.71 -0.97 20.47
N HIS A 215 7.43 -1.30 20.27
CA HIS A 215 6.30 -0.93 21.14
C HIS A 215 6.29 -1.77 22.43
N ARG A 216 7.22 -1.48 23.34
CA ARG A 216 7.46 -2.27 24.57
C ARG A 216 6.30 -2.20 25.55
N ASP A 217 5.66 -1.04 25.69
CA ASP A 217 4.61 -0.85 26.71
C ASP A 217 3.35 -1.65 26.32
N THR A 218 3.03 -1.65 25.03
CA THR A 218 2.00 -2.44 24.39
C THR A 218 2.25 -3.91 24.54
N LEU A 219 3.45 -4.40 24.22
CA LEU A 219 3.78 -5.81 24.42
C LEU A 219 3.76 -6.20 25.91
N THR A 220 4.24 -5.34 26.80
CA THR A 220 4.17 -5.55 28.26
C THR A 220 2.72 -5.72 28.71
N TRP A 221 1.85 -4.82 28.26
CA TRP A 221 0.43 -4.84 28.57
C TRP A 221 -0.26 -6.09 27.97
N LEU A 222 0.11 -6.50 26.75
CA LEU A 222 -0.42 -7.71 26.11
C LEU A 222 0.02 -9.00 26.83
N PHE A 223 1.27 -9.09 27.28
CA PHE A 223 1.79 -10.27 28.00
C PHE A 223 1.14 -10.50 29.36
N GLN A 224 0.53 -9.49 29.96
CA GLN A 224 -0.27 -9.67 31.19
C GLN A 224 -1.58 -10.45 30.93
N ARG A 225 -2.00 -10.56 29.67
CA ARG A 225 -3.31 -11.08 29.25
C ARG A 225 -3.22 -12.33 28.41
N ILE A 226 -2.06 -12.58 27.80
CA ILE A 226 -1.84 -13.73 26.93
C ILE A 226 -0.61 -14.51 27.37
N THR A 227 -0.73 -15.83 27.36
CA THR A 227 0.43 -16.71 27.47
C THR A 227 1.23 -16.64 26.17
N VAL A 228 2.54 -16.36 26.29
CA VAL A 228 3.46 -16.34 25.15
C VAL A 228 4.10 -17.72 25.04
N ASP A 229 3.75 -18.44 23.98
CA ASP A 229 4.43 -19.69 23.62
C ASP A 229 5.70 -19.41 22.80
N ASP A 230 6.45 -20.46 22.52
CA ASP A 230 7.70 -20.39 21.77
C ASP A 230 7.50 -19.94 20.31
N ILE A 231 6.35 -20.26 19.70
CA ILE A 231 5.97 -19.83 18.35
C ILE A 231 5.78 -18.31 18.31
N LEU A 232 4.96 -17.76 19.23
CA LEU A 232 4.72 -16.33 19.31
C LEU A 232 5.99 -15.58 19.71
N GLY A 233 6.77 -16.11 20.66
CA GLY A 233 8.05 -15.54 21.00
C GLY A 233 9.00 -15.48 19.81
N SER A 234 9.12 -16.56 19.02
CA SER A 234 9.94 -16.55 17.80
C SER A 234 9.49 -15.50 16.79
N LYS A 235 8.17 -15.29 16.62
CA LYS A 235 7.65 -14.20 15.79
C LYS A 235 8.05 -12.81 16.33
N LEU A 236 8.08 -12.63 17.65
CA LEU A 236 8.52 -11.37 18.26
C LEU A 236 10.00 -11.11 18.02
N TYR A 237 10.86 -12.12 18.17
CA TYR A 237 12.29 -12.02 17.84
C TYR A 237 12.51 -11.71 16.35
N SER A 238 11.83 -12.43 15.44
CA SER A 238 11.90 -12.12 14.00
C SER A 238 11.44 -10.70 13.68
N GLY A 239 10.36 -10.24 14.32
CA GLY A 239 9.89 -8.87 14.18
C GLY A 239 10.91 -7.83 14.67
N ALA A 240 11.48 -8.03 15.87
CA ALA A 240 12.54 -7.17 16.39
C ALA A 240 13.78 -7.16 15.48
N GLY A 241 14.13 -8.34 14.93
CA GLY A 241 15.14 -8.50 13.90
C GLY A 241 14.85 -7.64 12.68
N GLU A 242 13.65 -7.77 12.09
CA GLU A 242 13.22 -7.04 10.89
C GLU A 242 13.32 -5.53 11.10
N GLY A 243 12.93 -5.07 12.29
CA GLY A 243 12.95 -3.66 12.65
C GLY A 243 14.32 -3.08 12.96
N GLY A 244 15.40 -3.87 12.95
CA GLY A 244 16.70 -3.37 13.36
C GLY A 244 16.78 -3.07 14.86
N ARG A 245 15.94 -3.71 15.70
CA ARG A 245 15.73 -3.40 17.12
C ARG A 245 16.46 -4.33 18.08
N LEU A 246 17.79 -4.17 18.21
CA LEU A 246 18.60 -4.93 19.17
C LEU A 246 18.14 -4.68 20.60
N ASP A 247 17.71 -3.46 20.87
CA ASP A 247 17.14 -3.03 22.13
C ASP A 247 15.89 -3.85 22.52
N MET A 248 15.06 -4.23 21.54
CA MET A 248 13.89 -5.09 21.72
C MET A 248 14.29 -6.56 21.90
N ILE A 249 15.30 -7.05 21.18
CA ILE A 249 15.84 -8.41 21.37
C ILE A 249 16.34 -8.60 22.80
N MET A 250 17.17 -7.68 23.30
CA MET A 250 17.65 -7.71 24.69
C MET A 250 16.50 -7.70 25.69
N TRP A 251 15.49 -6.88 25.46
CA TRP A 251 14.29 -6.81 26.30
C TRP A 251 13.48 -8.12 26.29
N LEU A 252 13.39 -8.82 25.15
CA LEU A 252 12.77 -10.15 25.05
C LEU A 252 13.56 -11.21 25.83
N GLU A 253 14.89 -11.16 25.77
CA GLU A 253 15.79 -12.05 26.51
C GLU A 253 15.70 -11.82 28.03
N GLU A 254 15.74 -10.56 28.48
CA GLU A 254 15.59 -10.18 29.90
C GLU A 254 14.28 -10.71 30.50
N ARG A 255 13.21 -10.71 29.71
CA ARG A 255 11.90 -11.25 30.10
C ARG A 255 11.76 -12.75 29.93
N LYS A 256 12.80 -13.42 29.46
CA LYS A 256 12.83 -14.87 29.22
C LYS A 256 11.66 -15.32 28.34
N ILE A 257 11.34 -14.50 27.32
CA ILE A 257 10.30 -14.86 26.36
C ILE A 257 10.78 -16.11 25.61
N PRO A 258 10.01 -17.21 25.63
CA PRO A 258 10.43 -18.45 25.01
C PRO A 258 10.59 -18.24 23.50
N CYS A 259 11.70 -18.70 22.93
CA CYS A 259 11.96 -18.62 21.50
C CYS A 259 12.43 -19.99 21.01
N ASN A 260 11.76 -20.48 19.98
CA ASN A 260 12.18 -21.67 19.26
C ASN A 260 13.03 -21.24 18.07
N ILE A 261 14.34 -21.51 18.17
CA ILE A 261 15.32 -21.05 17.19
C ILE A 261 15.09 -21.69 15.82
N ALA A 262 14.44 -22.85 15.75
CA ALA A 262 14.04 -23.47 14.49
C ALA A 262 12.99 -22.66 13.70
N HIS A 263 12.30 -21.72 14.37
CA HIS A 263 11.34 -20.79 13.76
C HIS A 263 11.93 -19.41 13.45
N LEU A 264 13.18 -19.14 13.82
CA LEU A 264 13.84 -17.91 13.44
C LEU A 264 14.28 -17.98 11.97
N ASN A 265 13.89 -16.97 11.20
CA ASN A 265 14.35 -16.82 9.83
C ASN A 265 15.51 -15.82 9.81
N LEU A 266 16.69 -16.25 9.39
CA LEU A 266 17.88 -15.40 9.33
C LEU A 266 17.66 -14.18 8.40
N SER A 267 16.77 -14.28 7.40
CA SER A 267 16.40 -13.15 6.52
C SER A 267 15.77 -11.98 7.28
N SER A 268 15.14 -12.24 8.44
CA SER A 268 14.57 -11.21 9.29
C SER A 268 15.64 -10.34 9.96
N PHE A 269 16.88 -10.81 10.10
CA PHE A 269 17.91 -10.14 10.91
C PHE A 269 18.87 -9.26 10.07
N VAL A 270 18.70 -9.23 8.74
CA VAL A 270 19.64 -8.57 7.82
C VAL A 270 19.41 -7.06 7.68
N SER A 271 18.45 -6.48 8.38
CA SER A 271 18.20 -5.03 8.38
C SER A 271 19.22 -4.24 9.22
N SER A 272 20.00 -4.91 10.07
CA SER A 272 21.01 -4.28 10.94
C SER A 272 22.21 -5.19 11.14
N LEU A 273 23.43 -4.65 10.98
CA LEU A 273 24.67 -5.42 11.10
C LEU A 273 24.79 -6.05 12.50
N SER A 274 24.57 -5.28 13.56
CA SER A 274 24.69 -5.75 14.95
C SER A 274 23.71 -6.88 15.25
N ILE A 275 22.52 -6.83 14.65
CA ILE A 275 21.48 -7.83 14.83
C ILE A 275 21.76 -9.09 14.02
N PHE A 276 22.26 -8.92 12.79
CA PHE A 276 22.71 -10.05 12.00
C PHE A 276 23.86 -10.78 12.69
N GLN A 277 24.82 -10.06 13.27
CA GLN A 277 25.88 -10.64 14.07
C GLN A 277 25.36 -11.39 15.30
N TRP A 278 24.39 -10.82 16.03
CA TRP A 278 23.71 -11.53 17.12
C TRP A 278 23.05 -12.83 16.62
N ALA A 279 22.33 -12.77 15.50
CA ALA A 279 21.68 -13.94 14.92
C ALA A 279 22.71 -15.01 14.52
N LEU A 280 23.85 -14.62 13.93
CA LEU A 280 24.95 -15.54 13.62
C LEU A 280 25.53 -16.20 14.88
N GLN A 281 25.69 -15.46 15.98
CA GLN A 281 26.16 -16.02 17.25
C GLN A 281 25.17 -17.05 17.81
N VAL A 282 23.86 -16.75 17.80
CA VAL A 282 22.81 -17.67 18.23
C VAL A 282 22.80 -18.93 17.37
N MET A 283 22.93 -18.78 16.05
CA MET A 283 22.98 -19.91 15.11
C MET A 283 24.25 -20.75 15.30
N ASN A 284 25.41 -20.14 15.53
CA ASN A 284 26.64 -20.89 15.80
C ASN A 284 26.55 -21.68 17.11
N TYR A 285 26.05 -21.06 18.17
CA TYR A 285 25.77 -21.75 19.43
C TYR A 285 24.82 -22.93 19.23
N CYS A 286 23.76 -22.74 18.42
CA CYS A 286 22.81 -23.80 18.12
C CYS A 286 23.45 -24.99 17.41
N ARG A 287 24.28 -24.70 16.40
CA ARG A 287 25.05 -25.70 15.66
C ARG A 287 26.00 -26.47 16.57
N GLU A 288 26.75 -25.78 17.43
CA GLU A 288 27.72 -26.38 18.35
C GLU A 288 27.06 -27.30 19.38
N ASN A 289 25.83 -26.98 19.79
CA ASN A 289 25.09 -27.75 20.80
C ASN A 289 24.07 -28.75 20.21
N GLY A 290 24.05 -28.91 18.87
CA GLY A 290 23.16 -29.87 18.21
C GLY A 290 21.67 -29.51 18.30
N PHE A 291 21.34 -28.23 18.52
CA PHE A 291 19.96 -27.77 18.40
C PHE A 291 19.56 -27.83 16.92
N GLY A 292 18.35 -28.34 16.64
CA GLY A 292 17.86 -28.56 15.29
C GLY A 292 17.71 -27.26 14.50
N LEU A 293 18.80 -26.81 13.87
CA LEU A 293 18.77 -25.69 12.95
C LEU A 293 18.23 -26.15 11.59
N PRO A 294 17.49 -25.29 10.88
CA PRO A 294 17.18 -25.54 9.49
C PRO A 294 18.50 -25.67 8.72
N ASN A 295 18.66 -26.81 8.04
CA ASN A 295 19.90 -27.22 7.35
C ASN A 295 20.18 -26.41 6.07
N VAL A 296 19.61 -25.21 5.95
CA VAL A 296 19.72 -24.34 4.78
C VAL A 296 20.79 -23.30 5.04
N ASN A 297 21.93 -23.48 4.38
CA ASN A 297 23.01 -22.50 4.32
C ASN A 297 22.66 -21.30 3.44
N VAL A 298 21.54 -21.33 2.71
CA VAL A 298 21.14 -20.30 1.74
C VAL A 298 19.76 -19.76 2.11
N LEU A 299 19.62 -18.45 2.17
CA LEU A 299 18.35 -17.76 2.36
C LEU A 299 17.49 -17.93 1.11
N SER A 300 16.22 -18.31 1.28
CA SER A 300 15.27 -18.39 0.18
C SER A 300 14.87 -17.01 -0.36
N SER A 301 14.79 -16.01 0.53
CA SER A 301 14.53 -14.63 0.18
C SER A 301 15.16 -13.63 1.15
N ILE A 302 15.31 -12.38 0.72
CA ILE A 302 15.76 -11.25 1.54
C ILE A 302 14.82 -10.05 1.41
N ALA A 303 14.41 -9.45 2.53
CA ALA A 303 13.54 -8.28 2.50
C ALA A 303 14.31 -7.02 2.04
N VAL A 304 13.76 -6.32 1.04
CA VAL A 304 14.40 -5.13 0.42
C VAL A 304 13.96 -3.82 1.10
N ALA A 305 13.10 -3.86 2.13
CA ALA A 305 12.45 -2.68 2.69
C ALA A 305 13.39 -1.71 3.43
N ASN A 306 14.46 -2.21 4.09
CA ASN A 306 15.41 -1.41 4.88
C ASN A 306 16.75 -2.15 4.97
N PRO A 307 17.53 -2.24 3.87
CA PRO A 307 18.75 -3.04 3.87
C PRO A 307 19.84 -2.37 4.70
N SER A 308 20.57 -3.18 5.48
CA SER A 308 21.92 -2.83 5.90
C SER A 308 22.87 -3.44 4.88
N PHE A 309 23.50 -2.61 4.03
CA PHE A 309 24.47 -3.10 3.03
C PHE A 309 25.63 -3.85 3.69
N ASP A 310 26.03 -3.47 4.91
CA ASP A 310 27.05 -4.19 5.67
C ASP A 310 26.56 -5.57 6.11
N ALA A 311 25.31 -5.69 6.54
CA ALA A 311 24.71 -6.98 6.89
C ALA A 311 24.53 -7.86 5.63
N PHE A 312 24.15 -7.26 4.49
CA PHE A 312 24.08 -7.96 3.21
C PHE A 312 25.45 -8.46 2.78
N GLN A 313 26.47 -7.61 2.88
CA GLN A 313 27.84 -7.99 2.53
C GLN A 313 28.32 -9.15 3.42
N LEU A 314 28.12 -9.06 4.74
CA LEU A 314 28.45 -10.15 5.64
C LEU A 314 27.67 -11.43 5.32
N ALA A 315 26.39 -11.32 4.96
CA ALA A 315 25.58 -12.47 4.57
C ALA A 315 26.06 -13.11 3.24
N ILE A 316 26.53 -12.31 2.28
CA ILE A 316 27.18 -12.79 1.05
C ILE A 316 28.50 -13.48 1.39
N ASP A 317 29.34 -12.86 2.21
CA ASP A 317 30.66 -13.38 2.59
C ASP A 317 30.56 -14.73 3.32
N GLN A 318 29.47 -14.96 4.05
CA GLN A 318 29.17 -16.21 4.75
C GLN A 318 28.37 -17.22 3.89
N GLY A 319 28.03 -16.87 2.64
CA GLY A 319 27.31 -17.74 1.70
C GLY A 319 25.80 -17.86 1.93
N TYR A 320 25.23 -17.01 2.78
CA TYR A 320 23.78 -16.99 3.05
C TYR A 320 22.97 -16.34 1.93
N ILE A 321 23.54 -15.33 1.28
CA ILE A 321 22.94 -14.71 0.08
C ILE A 321 23.71 -15.21 -1.13
N THR A 322 23.01 -15.87 -2.04
CA THR A 322 23.56 -16.39 -3.30
C THR A 322 22.72 -15.91 -4.48
N ILE A 323 23.12 -16.31 -5.69
CA ILE A 323 22.32 -16.08 -6.91
C ILE A 323 20.93 -16.75 -6.88
N ASP A 324 20.69 -17.68 -5.96
CA ASP A 324 19.40 -18.33 -5.78
C ASP A 324 18.50 -17.61 -4.76
N THR A 325 19.05 -16.67 -3.99
CA THR A 325 18.31 -15.89 -2.98
C THR A 325 17.45 -14.83 -3.65
N LEU A 326 16.12 -14.94 -3.55
CA LEU A 326 15.20 -14.02 -4.20
C LEU A 326 15.00 -12.73 -3.38
N PRO A 327 15.28 -11.53 -3.92
CA PRO A 327 14.94 -10.28 -3.23
C PRO A 327 13.41 -10.13 -3.12
N ASP A 328 12.88 -10.03 -1.90
CA ASP A 328 11.48 -9.73 -1.66
C ASP A 328 11.23 -8.23 -1.84
N VAL A 329 10.80 -7.89 -3.05
CA VAL A 329 10.48 -6.52 -3.45
C VAL A 329 9.03 -6.20 -3.09
N HIS A 330 8.84 -5.23 -2.21
CA HIS A 330 7.51 -4.79 -1.80
C HIS A 330 6.95 -3.69 -2.70
N HIS A 331 5.76 -3.87 -3.26
CA HIS A 331 5.02 -2.88 -4.08
C HIS A 331 4.92 -1.44 -3.51
N ARG A 332 5.17 -1.23 -2.21
CA ARG A 332 5.12 0.10 -1.56
C ARG A 332 6.47 0.78 -1.38
N ALA A 333 7.58 0.06 -1.53
CA ALA A 333 8.89 0.71 -1.43
C ALA A 333 9.08 1.62 -2.65
N SER A 334 9.75 2.75 -2.45
CA SER A 334 10.03 3.66 -3.57
C SER A 334 10.83 2.90 -4.63
N GLU A 335 10.47 3.10 -5.90
CA GLU A 335 11.18 2.51 -7.04
C GLU A 335 12.69 2.78 -6.96
N TYR A 336 13.07 3.98 -6.53
CA TYR A 336 14.46 4.38 -6.30
C TYR A 336 15.18 3.50 -5.28
N THR A 337 14.55 3.20 -4.13
CA THR A 337 15.15 2.35 -3.10
C THR A 337 15.33 0.92 -3.60
N GLN A 338 14.30 0.37 -4.24
CA GLN A 338 14.35 -0.99 -4.77
C GLN A 338 15.42 -1.13 -5.85
N LEU A 339 15.41 -0.24 -6.84
CA LEU A 339 16.37 -0.25 -7.96
C LEU A 339 17.81 -0.11 -7.47
N GLY A 340 18.06 0.73 -6.47
CA GLY A 340 19.38 0.89 -5.85
C GLY A 340 19.91 -0.42 -5.27
N ILE A 341 19.06 -1.18 -4.59
CA ILE A 341 19.43 -2.46 -3.96
C ILE A 341 19.63 -3.55 -5.01
N LEU A 342 18.77 -3.61 -6.03
CA LEU A 342 18.92 -4.57 -7.13
C LEU A 342 20.22 -4.32 -7.91
N LYS A 343 20.56 -3.06 -8.19
CA LYS A 343 21.86 -2.68 -8.77
C LYS A 343 23.03 -3.15 -7.91
N TRP A 344 22.96 -2.88 -6.61
CA TRP A 344 24.00 -3.28 -5.65
C TRP A 344 24.20 -4.81 -5.59
N LEU A 345 23.13 -5.59 -5.68
CA LEU A 345 23.19 -7.06 -5.73
C LEU A 345 23.74 -7.56 -7.07
N HIS A 346 23.39 -6.91 -8.18
CA HIS A 346 23.90 -7.23 -9.51
C HIS A 346 25.42 -7.02 -9.61
N GLU A 347 25.92 -5.89 -9.12
CA GLU A 347 27.35 -5.56 -9.08
C GLU A 347 28.20 -6.59 -8.32
N ARG A 348 27.57 -7.35 -7.41
CA ARG A 348 28.20 -8.42 -6.62
C ARG A 348 27.98 -9.82 -7.19
N GLY A 349 27.28 -9.94 -8.31
CA GLY A 349 27.00 -11.24 -8.96
C GLY A 349 26.04 -12.13 -8.18
N VAL A 350 25.22 -11.57 -7.28
CA VAL A 350 24.27 -12.33 -6.45
C VAL A 350 22.81 -12.00 -6.74
N LEU A 351 22.51 -11.16 -7.73
CA LEU A 351 21.13 -10.85 -8.10
C LEU A 351 20.47 -12.05 -8.79
N CYS A 352 19.43 -12.58 -8.17
CA CYS A 352 18.69 -13.74 -8.67
C CYS A 352 18.03 -13.49 -10.03
N PRO A 353 18.29 -14.32 -11.06
CA PRO A 353 17.66 -14.20 -12.39
C PRO A 353 16.12 -14.23 -12.36
N ARG A 354 15.52 -14.84 -11.33
CA ARG A 354 14.05 -14.92 -11.18
C ARG A 354 13.40 -13.58 -10.80
N ILE A 355 14.18 -12.54 -10.52
CA ILE A 355 13.67 -11.21 -10.17
C ILE A 355 12.78 -10.61 -11.27
N THR A 356 13.08 -10.88 -12.55
CA THR A 356 12.30 -10.37 -13.70
C THR A 356 10.85 -10.83 -13.62
N LYS A 357 10.60 -12.10 -13.26
CA LYS A 357 9.25 -12.64 -13.07
C LYS A 357 8.49 -11.92 -11.97
N GLN A 358 9.17 -11.61 -10.87
CA GLN A 358 8.57 -10.87 -9.77
C GLN A 358 8.24 -9.42 -10.18
N MET A 359 9.11 -8.77 -10.94
CA MET A 359 8.90 -7.37 -11.38
C MET A 359 7.75 -7.23 -12.38
N MET A 360 7.53 -8.23 -13.24
CA MET A 360 6.35 -8.28 -14.12
C MET A 360 5.03 -8.26 -13.34
N GLY A 361 4.99 -8.89 -12.17
CA GLY A 361 3.81 -8.89 -11.31
C GLY A 361 3.49 -7.54 -10.64
N PHE A 362 4.43 -6.59 -10.65
CA PHE A 362 4.32 -5.31 -9.94
C PHE A 362 4.21 -4.08 -10.85
N ASP A 363 4.12 -4.27 -12.17
CA ASP A 363 4.06 -3.17 -13.17
C ASP A 363 5.19 -2.13 -13.00
N ASN A 364 6.38 -2.60 -12.62
CA ASN A 364 7.52 -1.73 -12.36
C ASN A 364 8.40 -1.57 -13.61
N LEU A 365 7.86 -0.86 -14.61
CA LEU A 365 8.45 -0.73 -15.94
C LEU A 365 9.89 -0.20 -15.92
N GLY A 366 10.23 0.72 -15.01
CA GLY A 366 11.58 1.26 -14.91
C GLY A 366 12.60 0.21 -14.47
N ILE A 367 12.24 -0.66 -13.53
CA ILE A 367 13.10 -1.79 -13.12
C ILE A 367 13.17 -2.85 -14.22
N LEU A 368 12.06 -3.15 -14.90
CA LEU A 368 12.05 -4.13 -16.00
C LEU A 368 12.94 -3.70 -17.16
N GLN A 369 12.87 -2.42 -17.57
CA GLN A 369 13.77 -1.88 -18.60
C GLN A 369 15.23 -1.99 -18.19
N TRP A 370 15.55 -1.62 -16.94
CA TRP A 370 16.90 -1.73 -16.42
C TRP A 370 17.41 -3.19 -16.40
N LEU A 371 16.56 -4.16 -16.01
CA LEU A 371 16.90 -5.58 -16.02
C LEU A 371 17.18 -6.10 -17.44
N GLU A 372 16.37 -5.69 -18.42
CA GLU A 372 16.59 -6.02 -19.82
C GLU A 372 17.91 -5.44 -20.35
N ASP A 373 18.20 -4.18 -20.05
CA ASP A 373 19.42 -3.49 -20.49
C ASP A 373 20.71 -4.17 -19.98
N ILE A 374 20.66 -4.82 -18.82
CA ILE A 374 21.79 -5.57 -18.24
C ILE A 374 21.76 -7.08 -18.59
N GLY A 375 20.85 -7.51 -19.48
CA GLY A 375 20.82 -8.86 -20.04
C GLY A 375 20.00 -9.88 -19.24
N TYR A 376 19.15 -9.47 -18.30
CA TYR A 376 18.23 -10.38 -17.63
C TYR A 376 17.03 -10.64 -18.55
N THR A 377 17.12 -11.72 -19.31
CA THR A 377 16.06 -12.13 -20.25
C THR A 377 14.78 -12.51 -19.53
N MET A 378 13.63 -12.15 -20.09
CA MET A 378 12.32 -12.57 -19.59
C MET A 378 11.94 -14.03 -19.97
N ASP A 379 12.92 -14.84 -20.39
CA ASP A 379 12.67 -16.11 -21.08
C ASP A 379 11.83 -17.11 -20.29
N GLU A 380 10.86 -17.69 -21.00
CA GLU A 380 9.79 -18.56 -20.49
C GLU A 380 10.29 -19.88 -19.89
N GLN A 381 11.56 -20.25 -20.11
CA GLN A 381 12.07 -21.60 -19.83
C GLN A 381 12.18 -21.96 -18.35
N HIS A 382 12.03 -21.00 -17.43
CA HIS A 382 12.04 -21.24 -15.99
C HIS A 382 10.63 -21.43 -15.37
N THR A 383 9.59 -21.57 -16.20
CA THR A 383 8.20 -21.75 -15.77
C THR A 383 7.84 -23.18 -15.33
N GLY A 384 8.77 -24.14 -15.43
CA GLY A 384 8.50 -25.57 -15.23
C GLY A 384 8.38 -26.09 -13.78
N SER A 385 8.37 -25.26 -12.74
CA SER A 385 8.23 -25.75 -11.35
C SER A 385 6.78 -25.74 -10.90
N SER A 386 6.19 -26.93 -10.88
CA SER A 386 4.91 -27.31 -10.29
C SER A 386 4.76 -26.84 -8.84
N ASP A 387 3.66 -26.11 -8.54
CA ASP A 387 2.82 -26.22 -7.33
C ASP A 387 1.90 -25.01 -7.09
N VAL A 388 1.97 -23.97 -7.94
CA VAL A 388 0.92 -22.94 -7.96
C VAL A 388 -0.14 -23.36 -8.98
N LYS A 389 -1.25 -23.91 -8.49
CA LYS A 389 -2.44 -24.21 -9.31
C LYS A 389 -2.92 -22.95 -10.03
N GLU A 390 -2.78 -22.97 -11.35
CA GLU A 390 -3.76 -22.45 -12.31
C GLU A 390 -4.15 -20.97 -12.17
N ILE A 391 -3.15 -20.10 -12.01
CA ILE A 391 -3.24 -18.66 -12.32
C ILE A 391 -1.97 -18.32 -13.11
N ASP A 392 -2.13 -17.65 -14.25
CA ASP A 392 -1.11 -17.10 -15.17
C ASP A 392 -0.45 -18.03 -16.19
N SER A 393 -1.14 -18.20 -17.32
CA SER A 393 -0.53 -18.29 -18.65
C SER A 393 -0.75 -17.02 -19.50
N THR A 394 -1.36 -15.96 -18.94
CA THR A 394 -1.92 -14.84 -19.74
C THR A 394 -1.29 -13.47 -19.49
N LYS A 395 -0.53 -13.25 -18.41
CA LYS A 395 0.23 -12.00 -18.19
C LYS A 395 1.49 -11.84 -19.07
N ASN A 396 1.84 -12.87 -19.83
CA ASN A 396 3.07 -12.90 -20.65
C ASN A 396 2.98 -12.01 -21.92
N ASP A 397 1.81 -11.51 -22.29
CA ASP A 397 1.61 -10.78 -23.56
C ASP A 397 1.89 -9.27 -23.49
N LEU A 398 1.99 -8.68 -22.30
CA LEU A 398 2.29 -7.25 -22.11
C LEU A 398 3.77 -6.92 -22.33
N ALA A 399 4.70 -7.81 -21.97
CA ALA A 399 6.14 -7.59 -22.15
C ALA A 399 6.58 -7.70 -23.63
N ALA A 400 5.93 -8.57 -24.41
CA ALA A 400 6.11 -8.61 -25.87
C ALA A 400 5.40 -7.46 -26.61
N GLY A 401 4.65 -6.61 -25.89
CA GLY A 401 3.73 -5.61 -26.43
C GLY A 401 4.35 -4.30 -26.91
N PHE A 402 5.62 -4.01 -26.64
CA PHE A 402 6.22 -2.71 -26.99
C PHE A 402 6.43 -2.49 -28.51
N ASN A 403 6.28 -3.53 -29.34
CA ASN A 403 6.28 -3.44 -30.81
C ASN A 403 4.97 -3.89 -31.48
N LYS A 404 3.92 -4.19 -30.70
CA LYS A 404 2.63 -4.66 -31.25
C LYS A 404 1.79 -3.49 -31.75
N ALA A 405 0.95 -3.73 -32.76
CA ALA A 405 -0.02 -2.72 -33.22
C ALA A 405 -1.02 -2.40 -32.09
N ASP A 406 -1.50 -1.16 -32.01
CA ASP A 406 -2.46 -0.72 -30.97
C ASP A 406 -3.69 -1.63 -30.84
N GLU A 407 -4.07 -2.32 -31.91
CA GLU A 407 -5.15 -3.31 -31.97
C GLU A 407 -4.87 -4.57 -31.15
N GLU A 408 -3.66 -5.11 -31.23
CA GLU A 408 -3.29 -6.29 -30.45
C GLU A 408 -3.21 -5.96 -28.95
N VAL A 409 -2.69 -4.78 -28.60
CA VAL A 409 -2.67 -4.30 -27.21
C VAL A 409 -4.09 -4.10 -26.68
N TYR A 410 -4.98 -3.55 -27.50
CA TYR A 410 -6.38 -3.34 -27.13
C TYR A 410 -7.12 -4.68 -26.91
N ASP A 411 -6.91 -5.66 -27.78
CA ASP A 411 -7.50 -6.98 -27.65
C ASP A 411 -7.00 -7.71 -26.39
N VAL A 412 -5.69 -7.66 -26.09
CA VAL A 412 -5.13 -8.23 -24.86
C VAL A 412 -5.78 -7.59 -23.63
N LEU A 413 -5.87 -6.26 -23.56
CA LEU A 413 -6.50 -5.55 -22.43
C LEU A 413 -7.98 -5.91 -22.24
N ILE A 414 -8.68 -6.27 -23.32
CA ILE A 414 -10.07 -6.74 -23.26
C ILE A 414 -10.14 -8.21 -22.84
N GLU A 415 -9.29 -9.08 -23.37
CA GLU A 415 -9.28 -10.51 -23.05
C GLU A 415 -8.87 -10.75 -21.59
N GLU A 416 -7.91 -9.98 -21.07
CA GLU A 416 -7.44 -10.06 -19.68
C GLU A 416 -8.48 -9.59 -18.65
N SER A 417 -9.58 -8.95 -19.08
CA SER A 417 -10.66 -8.47 -18.21
C SER A 417 -11.54 -9.61 -17.66
N SER A 418 -10.94 -10.61 -17.02
CA SER A 418 -11.57 -11.85 -16.55
C SER A 418 -12.70 -11.66 -15.53
N ARG A 419 -13.02 -10.42 -15.13
CA ARG A 419 -14.08 -10.06 -14.16
C ARG A 419 -14.86 -8.80 -14.53
N GLY A 420 -14.80 -8.35 -15.79
CA GLY A 420 -15.43 -7.08 -16.22
C GLY A 420 -14.74 -5.83 -15.67
N ILE A 421 -13.53 -5.97 -15.14
CA ILE A 421 -12.67 -4.86 -14.75
C ILE A 421 -11.75 -4.58 -15.92
N PHE A 422 -11.95 -3.44 -16.56
CA PHE A 422 -11.18 -3.03 -17.71
C PHE A 422 -10.15 -1.98 -17.29
N ASN A 423 -8.97 -1.98 -17.92
CA ASN A 423 -8.01 -0.90 -17.78
C ASN A 423 -8.49 0.32 -18.57
N VAL A 424 -9.54 0.99 -18.08
CA VAL A 424 -10.24 2.08 -18.78
C VAL A 424 -9.27 3.17 -19.22
N SER A 425 -8.28 3.54 -18.39
CA SER A 425 -7.31 4.57 -18.78
C SER A 425 -6.42 4.15 -19.97
N SER A 426 -6.01 2.88 -20.03
CA SER A 426 -5.23 2.39 -21.19
C SER A 426 -6.13 2.26 -22.42
N LEU A 427 -7.38 1.80 -22.26
CA LEU A 427 -8.36 1.74 -23.35
C LEU A 427 -8.72 3.13 -23.89
N GLU A 428 -8.95 4.13 -23.02
CA GLU A 428 -9.18 5.53 -23.38
C GLU A 428 -8.01 6.09 -24.18
N HIS A 429 -6.77 5.78 -23.78
CA HIS A 429 -5.57 6.23 -24.49
C HIS A 429 -5.47 5.60 -25.89
N LEU A 430 -5.70 4.28 -26.00
CA LEU A 430 -5.70 3.58 -27.29
C LEU A 430 -6.82 4.10 -28.21
N LEU A 431 -8.01 4.37 -27.67
CA LEU A 431 -9.15 4.91 -28.44
C LEU A 431 -8.90 6.34 -28.93
N GLN A 432 -8.26 7.18 -28.11
CA GLN A 432 -7.84 8.53 -28.54
C GLN A 432 -6.90 8.45 -29.75
N ARG A 433 -5.91 7.57 -29.70
CA ARG A 433 -4.96 7.35 -30.80
C ARG A 433 -5.65 6.81 -32.06
N LYS A 434 -6.50 5.79 -31.92
CA LYS A 434 -7.22 5.17 -33.04
C LYS A 434 -8.14 6.15 -33.76
N TRP A 435 -8.98 6.86 -33.02
CA TRP A 435 -10.02 7.72 -33.58
C TRP A 435 -9.61 9.18 -33.75
N LYS A 436 -8.39 9.55 -33.33
CA LYS A 436 -7.88 10.93 -33.30
C LYS A 436 -8.85 11.88 -32.58
N LYS A 437 -9.46 11.37 -31.50
CA LYS A 437 -10.43 12.09 -30.68
C LYS A 437 -9.75 12.71 -29.47
N SER A 438 -10.32 13.81 -29.00
CA SER A 438 -9.85 14.42 -27.75
C SER A 438 -10.15 13.49 -26.57
N GLU A 439 -9.32 13.58 -25.52
CA GLU A 439 -9.53 12.85 -24.26
C GLU A 439 -10.95 13.07 -23.72
N GLY A 440 -11.44 14.30 -23.75
CA GLY A 440 -12.79 14.64 -23.28
C GLY A 440 -13.89 13.92 -24.06
N GLU A 441 -13.79 13.85 -25.39
CA GLU A 441 -14.74 13.09 -26.22
C GLU A 441 -14.71 11.60 -25.87
N VAL A 442 -13.53 10.99 -25.79
CA VAL A 442 -13.39 9.55 -25.47
C VAL A 442 -13.89 9.26 -24.05
N GLN A 443 -13.64 10.14 -23.09
CA GLN A 443 -14.13 10.00 -21.71
C GLN A 443 -15.66 10.03 -21.62
N MET A 444 -16.34 10.78 -22.50
CA MET A 444 -17.80 10.75 -22.56
C MET A 444 -18.33 9.39 -23.05
N TRP A 445 -17.55 8.63 -23.82
CA TRP A 445 -17.95 7.30 -24.29
C TRP A 445 -18.10 6.31 -23.13
N PHE A 446 -17.28 6.48 -22.09
CA PHE A 446 -17.30 5.68 -20.85
C PHE A 446 -18.27 6.22 -19.79
N ASN A 447 -19.03 7.29 -20.06
CA ASN A 447 -20.04 7.81 -19.15
C ASN A 447 -21.36 7.00 -19.26
N ARG A 448 -21.29 5.71 -18.92
CA ARG A 448 -22.36 4.71 -19.01
C ARG A 448 -22.41 3.85 -17.74
N ASP A 449 -23.52 3.13 -17.52
CA ASP A 449 -23.60 2.17 -16.41
C ASP A 449 -22.50 1.09 -16.53
N LEU A 450 -21.89 0.65 -15.42
CA LEU A 450 -20.77 -0.32 -15.45
C LEU A 450 -21.20 -1.65 -16.10
N LYS A 451 -22.46 -2.03 -15.89
CA LYS A 451 -23.07 -3.21 -16.53
C LYS A 451 -23.12 -3.11 -18.07
N ASP A 452 -23.06 -1.89 -18.61
CA ASP A 452 -23.11 -1.63 -20.05
C ASP A 452 -21.71 -1.62 -20.69
N ILE A 453 -20.66 -1.43 -19.89
CA ILE A 453 -19.26 -1.53 -20.33
C ILE A 453 -18.90 -3.01 -20.39
N THR A 454 -19.34 -3.66 -21.46
CA THR A 454 -19.07 -5.07 -21.73
C THR A 454 -17.89 -5.24 -22.69
N LYS A 455 -17.29 -6.43 -22.70
CA LYS A 455 -16.30 -6.80 -23.72
C LYS A 455 -16.81 -6.56 -25.14
N GLN A 456 -18.07 -6.93 -25.40
CA GLN A 456 -18.73 -6.71 -26.70
C GLN A 456 -18.85 -5.22 -27.03
N TRP A 457 -19.21 -4.40 -26.04
CA TRP A 457 -19.28 -2.95 -26.22
C TRP A 457 -17.91 -2.34 -26.53
N LEU A 458 -16.85 -2.76 -25.83
CA LEU A 458 -15.50 -2.27 -26.08
C LEU A 458 -14.95 -2.69 -27.44
N GLN A 459 -15.26 -3.92 -27.89
CA GLN A 459 -14.95 -4.38 -29.24
C GLN A 459 -15.70 -3.56 -30.30
N HIS A 460 -16.98 -3.25 -30.05
CA HIS A 460 -17.77 -2.39 -30.92
C HIS A 460 -17.19 -0.98 -31.00
N LEU A 461 -16.89 -0.38 -29.84
CA LEU A 461 -16.30 0.96 -29.73
C LEU A 461 -14.94 1.05 -30.45
N TRP A 462 -14.13 0.00 -30.38
CA TRP A 462 -12.88 -0.08 -31.11
C TRP A 462 -13.05 -0.16 -32.62
N THR A 463 -14.05 -0.91 -33.07
CA THR A 463 -14.25 -1.16 -34.50
C THR A 463 -14.93 0.01 -35.20
N TYR A 464 -15.91 0.62 -34.53
CA TYR A 464 -16.83 1.57 -35.16
C TYR A 464 -16.81 2.98 -34.57
N GLY A 465 -16.21 3.16 -33.38
CA GLY A 465 -16.32 4.40 -32.63
C GLY A 465 -17.68 4.53 -31.95
N ILE A 466 -18.15 5.77 -31.75
CA ILE A 466 -19.52 6.08 -31.30
C ILE A 466 -20.42 6.41 -32.49
#